data_AF-A0A6P6AJ11-F1
#
_entry.id   AF-A0A6P6AJ11-F1
#
_cell.length_a   1.000
_cell.length_b   1.000
_cell.length_c   1.000
_cell.angle_alpha   90.00
_cell.angle_beta   90.00
_cell.angle_gamma   90.00
#
_symmetry.space_group_name_H-M   'P 1'
#
loop_
_entity.id
_entity.type
_entity.pdbx_description
1 polymer ?
#
loop_
_entity_poly.entity_id
_entity_poly.type
_entity_poly.pdbx_seq_one_letter_code
_entity_poly.pdbx_strand_id
1 'polypeptide(L)'
;MALQLWETLKAAITAYTGLSPATFFTVLALLWAIYYVVTGLFGSSDDHYQRTRALQEQTELLPPPVQLGEISEEELKQYDGSDSKKPLLMAIKGQIYDVSQSRMFYGPGGPYALFAGKDASRALAKMSFEEKDLTGDISGLGPFELDALQDWEYKFMSKYVKVGTIKKTVPVNEGDGGGEASGATETDAKPAEDGPSQGVVAGTEEKSSGADAKEE
;
A
#
# COMPACT_ATOMS: atom_id res chain seq x y z
N MET A 1 -6.08 -1.80 57.11
CA MET A 1 -6.01 -2.55 55.83
C MET A 1 -4.68 -2.34 55.11
N ALA A 2 -4.23 -1.10 54.84
CA ALA A 2 -2.97 -0.86 54.11
C ALA A 2 -1.69 -1.45 54.76
N LEU A 3 -1.57 -1.38 56.09
CA LEU A 3 -0.41 -1.94 56.80
C LEU A 3 -0.31 -3.47 56.71
N GLN A 4 -1.45 -4.16 56.74
CA GLN A 4 -1.48 -5.62 56.60
C GLN A 4 -1.07 -6.04 55.18
N LEU A 5 -1.56 -5.32 54.16
CA LEU A 5 -1.17 -5.56 52.77
C LEU A 5 0.34 -5.33 52.56
N TRP A 6 0.89 -4.31 53.21
CA TRP A 6 2.32 -3.99 53.15
C TRP A 6 3.19 -5.10 53.75
N GLU A 7 2.80 -5.65 54.90
CA GLU A 7 3.54 -6.76 55.52
C GLU A 7 3.40 -8.06 54.72
N THR A 8 2.22 -8.33 54.15
CA THR A 8 2.05 -9.49 53.24
C THR A 8 2.89 -9.37 51.97
N LEU A 9 3.04 -8.16 51.43
CA LEU A 9 3.85 -7.91 50.24
C LEU A 9 5.34 -8.15 50.51
N LYS A 10 5.86 -7.64 51.63
CA LYS A 10 7.25 -7.89 52.03
C LYS A 10 7.52 -9.37 52.24
N ALA A 11 6.61 -10.07 52.92
CA ALA A 11 6.73 -11.50 53.16
C ALA A 11 6.72 -12.29 51.84
N ALA A 12 5.85 -11.92 50.90
CA ALA A 12 5.80 -12.53 49.57
C ALA A 12 7.09 -12.28 48.78
N ILE A 13 7.63 -11.05 48.80
CA ILE A 13 8.90 -10.74 48.11
C ILE A 13 10.01 -11.66 48.61
N THR A 14 10.15 -11.82 49.93
CA THR A 14 11.18 -12.70 50.50
C THR A 14 10.92 -14.17 50.20
N ALA A 15 9.67 -14.62 50.20
CA ALA A 15 9.32 -16.00 49.88
C ALA A 15 9.58 -16.37 48.40
N TYR A 16 9.31 -15.46 47.47
CA TYR A 16 9.43 -15.74 46.03
C TYR A 16 10.80 -15.41 45.45
N THR A 17 11.48 -14.37 45.95
CA THR A 17 12.77 -13.93 45.38
C THR A 17 13.96 -14.30 46.25
N GLY A 18 13.74 -14.71 47.51
CA GLY A 18 14.80 -14.94 48.49
C GLY A 18 15.52 -13.66 48.94
N LEU A 19 15.13 -12.49 48.42
CA LEU A 19 15.75 -11.21 48.71
C LEU A 19 15.05 -10.50 49.88
N SER A 20 15.81 -9.66 50.58
CA SER A 20 15.22 -8.72 51.53
C SER A 20 14.33 -7.73 50.76
N PRO A 21 13.19 -7.28 51.34
CA PRO A 21 12.34 -6.29 50.69
C PRO A 21 13.11 -5.04 50.27
N ALA A 22 14.07 -4.59 51.10
CA ALA A 22 14.92 -3.45 50.77
C ALA A 22 15.76 -3.71 49.50
N THR A 23 16.39 -4.88 49.39
CA THR A 23 17.20 -5.25 48.22
C THR A 23 16.38 -5.43 46.95
N PHE A 24 15.13 -5.90 47.07
CA PHE A 24 14.22 -6.00 45.94
C PHE A 24 13.88 -4.62 45.37
N PHE A 25 13.54 -3.66 46.24
CA PHE A 25 13.25 -2.30 45.80
C PHE A 25 14.49 -1.55 45.30
N THR A 26 15.68 -1.80 45.85
CA THR A 26 16.91 -1.20 45.31
C THR A 26 17.25 -1.75 43.92
N VAL A 27 17.10 -3.06 43.70
CA VAL A 27 17.28 -3.65 42.37
C VAL A 27 16.24 -3.12 41.39
N LEU A 28 14.97 -3.03 41.79
CA LEU A 28 13.90 -2.47 40.95
C LEU A 28 14.15 -0.99 40.61
N ALA A 29 14.60 -0.18 41.58
CA ALA A 29 14.96 1.22 41.36
C ALA A 29 16.18 1.36 40.44
N LEU A 30 17.19 0.49 40.58
CA LEU A 30 18.34 0.45 39.68
C LEU A 30 17.95 0.04 38.26
N LEU A 31 17.08 -0.96 38.10
CA LEU A 31 16.55 -1.35 36.79
C LEU A 31 15.76 -0.22 36.14
N TRP A 32 14.94 0.50 36.91
CA TRP A 32 14.19 1.66 36.42
C TRP A 32 15.11 2.83 36.06
N ALA A 33 16.16 3.09 36.83
CA ALA A 33 17.18 4.10 36.53
C ALA A 33 17.97 3.75 35.27
N ILE A 34 18.40 2.49 35.11
CA ILE A 34 19.07 2.01 33.90
C ILE A 34 18.14 2.11 32.70
N TYR A 35 16.88 1.70 32.83
CA TYR A 35 15.86 1.88 31.80
C TYR A 35 15.78 3.35 31.37
N TYR A 36 15.69 4.30 32.32
CA TYR A 36 15.64 5.72 32.00
C TYR A 36 16.90 6.23 31.30
N VAL A 37 18.08 5.81 31.75
CA VAL A 37 19.36 6.19 31.13
C VAL A 37 19.45 5.63 29.70
N VAL A 38 19.03 4.39 29.48
CA VAL A 38 18.99 3.75 28.15
C VAL A 38 17.94 4.43 27.27
N THR A 39 16.73 4.70 27.76
CA THR A 39 15.72 5.46 27.01
C THR A 39 16.13 6.90 26.76
N GLY A 40 16.93 7.51 27.63
CA GLY A 40 17.46 8.86 27.42
C GLY A 40 18.61 8.91 26.40
N LEU A 41 19.46 7.88 26.37
CA LEU A 41 20.57 7.76 25.42
C LEU A 41 20.12 7.34 24.01
N PHE A 42 19.07 6.52 23.89
CA PHE A 42 18.53 6.05 22.60
C PHE A 42 17.21 6.70 22.17
N GLY A 43 16.57 7.47 23.06
CA GLY A 43 15.27 8.11 22.84
C GLY A 43 15.33 9.64 22.78
N SER A 44 16.49 10.23 22.51
CA SER A 44 16.55 11.65 22.12
C SER A 44 16.02 11.79 20.69
N SER A 45 14.69 11.83 20.59
CA SER A 45 13.92 12.19 19.40
C SER A 45 13.18 13.50 19.64
N ASP A 46 13.76 14.43 20.40
CA ASP A 46 13.20 15.78 20.54
C ASP A 46 13.15 16.51 19.19
N ASP A 47 14.02 16.17 18.23
CA ASP A 47 13.91 16.64 16.84
C ASP A 47 12.67 16.12 16.11
N HIS A 48 12.22 14.89 16.41
CA HIS A 48 11.02 14.34 15.79
C HIS A 48 9.75 14.99 16.33
N TYR A 49 9.65 15.25 17.63
CA TYR A 49 8.45 15.91 18.18
C TYR A 49 8.31 17.36 17.71
N GLN A 50 9.41 18.11 17.61
CA GLN A 50 9.40 19.46 17.05
C GLN A 50 9.03 19.45 15.56
N ARG A 51 9.59 18.52 14.77
CA ARG A 51 9.26 18.36 13.35
C ARG A 51 7.82 17.92 13.12
N THR A 52 7.30 17.01 13.95
CA THR A 52 5.90 16.57 13.89
C THR A 52 4.96 17.73 14.17
N ARG A 53 5.27 18.61 15.13
CA ARG A 53 4.44 19.80 15.42
C ARG A 53 4.42 20.80 14.26
N ALA A 54 5.59 21.11 13.69
CA ALA A 54 5.69 22.00 12.54
C ALA A 54 5.06 21.41 11.26
N LEU A 55 5.18 20.10 11.03
CA LEU A 55 4.50 19.40 9.93
C LEU A 55 2.98 19.33 10.16
N GLN A 56 2.53 19.18 11.40
CA GLN A 56 1.11 19.17 11.76
C GLN A 56 0.47 20.55 11.53
N GLU A 57 1.15 21.65 11.88
CA GLU A 57 0.73 23.01 11.51
C GLU A 57 0.67 23.21 9.97
N GLN A 58 1.61 22.63 9.21
CA GLN A 58 1.51 22.62 7.75
C GLN A 58 0.36 21.74 7.22
N THR A 59 0.03 20.64 7.91
CA THR A 59 -1.06 19.73 7.53
C THR A 59 -2.43 20.40 7.71
N GLU A 60 -2.55 21.28 8.71
CA GLU A 60 -3.77 22.06 8.97
C GLU A 60 -4.03 23.16 7.92
N LEU A 61 -3.00 23.55 7.16
CA LEU A 61 -3.08 24.57 6.11
C LEU A 61 -3.23 23.97 4.69
N LEU A 62 -3.31 22.65 4.55
CA LEU A 62 -3.36 22.04 3.22
C LEU A 62 -4.64 22.46 2.50
N PRO A 63 -4.54 22.93 1.24
CA PRO A 63 -5.70 23.23 0.44
C PRO A 63 -6.58 21.97 0.31
N PRO A 64 -7.90 22.13 0.13
CA PRO A 64 -8.78 20.99 -0.08
C PRO A 64 -8.25 20.11 -1.24
N PRO A 65 -8.40 18.77 -1.15
CA PRO A 65 -7.85 17.85 -2.14
C PRO A 65 -8.31 18.25 -3.54
N VAL A 66 -7.35 18.62 -4.38
CA VAL A 66 -7.60 19.08 -5.75
C VAL A 66 -8.02 17.87 -6.55
N GLN A 67 -9.22 17.89 -7.14
CA GLN A 67 -9.61 16.88 -8.12
C GLN A 67 -8.81 17.12 -9.40
N LEU A 68 -7.74 16.35 -9.54
CA LEU A 68 -6.97 16.24 -10.76
C LEU A 68 -7.77 15.34 -11.70
N GLY A 69 -7.98 15.76 -12.94
CA GLY A 69 -8.62 14.89 -13.93
C GLY A 69 -7.68 13.73 -14.30
N GLU A 70 -7.48 13.58 -15.59
CA GLU A 70 -6.45 12.68 -16.11
C GLU A 70 -5.13 13.45 -16.24
N ILE A 71 -4.07 12.98 -15.58
CA ILE A 71 -2.73 13.56 -15.67
C ILE A 71 -1.71 12.51 -16.13
N SER A 72 -0.58 12.94 -16.70
CA SER A 72 0.50 12.01 -17.08
C SER A 72 1.41 11.63 -15.90
N GLU A 73 2.22 10.58 -16.06
CA GLU A 73 3.20 10.20 -15.05
C GLU A 73 4.26 11.29 -14.82
N GLU A 74 4.60 12.06 -15.85
CA GLU A 74 5.52 13.19 -15.75
C GLU A 74 4.92 14.36 -14.96
N GLU A 75 3.62 14.59 -15.12
CA GLU A 75 2.89 15.59 -14.32
C GLU A 75 2.82 15.14 -12.86
N LEU A 76 2.61 13.84 -12.60
CA LEU A 76 2.56 13.28 -11.25
C LEU A 76 3.88 13.46 -10.50
N LYS A 77 5.05 13.37 -11.17
CA LYS A 77 6.37 13.57 -10.57
C LYS A 77 6.56 14.94 -9.91
N GLN A 78 5.77 15.93 -10.28
CA GLN A 78 5.82 17.27 -9.67
C GLN A 78 5.19 17.33 -8.27
N TYR A 79 4.55 16.24 -7.84
CA TYR A 79 3.84 16.11 -6.57
C TYR A 79 4.51 15.09 -5.63
N ASP A 80 5.85 15.06 -5.66
CA ASP A 80 6.72 14.27 -4.80
C ASP A 80 6.86 14.83 -3.36
N GLY A 81 6.32 16.03 -3.12
CA GLY A 81 6.39 16.72 -1.85
C GLY A 81 7.60 17.62 -1.66
N SER A 82 8.46 17.75 -2.67
CA SER A 82 9.60 18.69 -2.68
C SER A 82 9.13 20.14 -2.57
N ASP A 83 7.98 20.47 -3.16
CA ASP A 83 7.29 21.73 -2.94
C ASP A 83 6.34 21.61 -1.73
N SER A 84 6.57 22.43 -0.70
CA SER A 84 5.72 22.44 0.51
C SER A 84 4.29 22.90 0.24
N LYS A 85 4.08 23.68 -0.84
CA LYS A 85 2.78 24.28 -1.20
C LYS A 85 1.91 23.37 -2.07
N LYS A 86 2.49 22.33 -2.67
CA LYS A 86 1.75 21.35 -3.48
C LYS A 86 1.29 20.18 -2.61
N PRO A 87 0.16 19.55 -2.98
CA PRO A 87 -0.24 18.30 -2.37
C PRO A 87 0.77 17.21 -2.70
N LEU A 88 0.84 16.21 -1.84
CA LEU A 88 1.64 15.01 -1.99
C LEU A 88 0.77 13.92 -2.59
N LEU A 89 1.13 13.45 -3.78
CA LEU A 89 0.30 12.52 -4.53
C LEU A 89 1.03 11.20 -4.76
N MET A 90 0.26 10.12 -4.85
CA MET A 90 0.79 8.80 -5.16
C MET A 90 -0.23 8.04 -5.98
N ALA A 91 0.21 7.30 -6.99
CA ALA A 91 -0.68 6.47 -7.79
C ALA A 91 -0.58 4.99 -7.43
N ILE A 92 -1.73 4.32 -7.47
CA ILE A 92 -1.86 2.87 -7.35
C ILE A 92 -2.88 2.43 -8.39
N LYS A 93 -2.47 1.50 -9.25
CA LYS A 93 -3.25 0.93 -10.35
C LYS A 93 -3.81 2.01 -11.28
N GLY A 94 -3.01 3.04 -11.54
CA GLY A 94 -3.41 4.22 -12.31
C GLY A 94 -4.38 5.17 -11.60
N GLN A 95 -4.78 4.91 -10.35
CA GLN A 95 -5.60 5.81 -9.54
C GLN A 95 -4.71 6.68 -8.67
N ILE A 96 -4.93 7.99 -8.67
CA ILE A 96 -4.12 8.95 -7.90
C ILE A 96 -4.82 9.26 -6.59
N TYR A 97 -4.07 9.12 -5.50
CA TYR A 97 -4.51 9.40 -4.13
C TYR A 97 -3.74 10.56 -3.53
N ASP A 98 -4.44 11.41 -2.79
CA ASP A 98 -3.82 12.46 -1.98
C ASP A 98 -3.35 11.89 -0.64
N VAL A 99 -2.03 11.76 -0.51
CA VAL A 99 -1.37 11.23 0.68
C VAL A 99 -0.78 12.34 1.57
N SER A 100 -1.17 13.61 1.35
CA SER A 100 -0.65 14.77 2.09
C SER A 100 -0.89 14.67 3.60
N GLN A 101 -1.98 14.03 4.03
CA GLN A 101 -2.28 13.75 5.44
C GLN A 101 -1.21 12.87 6.11
N SER A 102 -0.47 12.10 5.31
CA SER A 102 0.59 11.18 5.75
C SER A 102 1.97 11.65 5.28
N ARG A 103 2.21 12.98 5.22
CA ARG A 103 3.49 13.59 4.80
C ARG A 103 4.69 13.12 5.61
N MET A 104 4.52 12.70 6.86
CA MET A 104 5.60 12.11 7.66
C MET A 104 6.15 10.81 7.06
N PHE A 105 5.34 10.09 6.29
CA PHE A 105 5.70 8.82 5.68
C PHE A 105 6.17 8.99 4.24
N TYR A 106 5.36 9.68 3.42
CA TYR A 106 5.59 9.82 1.98
C TYR A 106 6.27 11.14 1.60
N GLY A 107 6.40 12.10 2.51
CA GLY A 107 7.06 13.38 2.22
C GLY A 107 8.59 13.28 2.28
N PRO A 108 9.30 14.35 1.90
CA PRO A 108 10.76 14.36 1.87
C PRO A 108 11.39 13.95 3.21
N GLY A 109 12.23 12.92 3.18
CA GLY A 109 12.89 12.34 4.36
C GLY A 109 12.09 11.27 5.10
N GLY A 110 10.87 10.95 4.65
CA GLY A 110 10.07 9.84 5.15
C GLY A 110 10.53 8.48 4.59
N PRO A 111 10.22 7.36 5.26
CA PRO A 111 10.61 6.02 4.84
C PRO A 111 9.99 5.58 3.50
N TYR A 112 8.88 6.23 3.10
CA TYR A 112 8.09 5.92 1.92
C TYR A 112 8.13 7.05 0.88
N ALA A 113 9.10 7.97 1.01
CA ALA A 113 9.24 9.14 0.14
C ALA A 113 9.41 8.80 -1.35
N LEU A 114 10.06 7.66 -1.63
CA LEU A 114 10.32 7.20 -2.99
C LEU A 114 9.06 6.87 -3.81
N PHE A 115 7.93 6.62 -3.14
CA PHE A 115 6.65 6.36 -3.82
C PHE A 115 5.92 7.65 -4.22
N ALA A 116 6.19 8.76 -3.56
CA ALA A 116 5.52 10.02 -3.86
C ALA A 116 5.83 10.51 -5.27
N GLY A 117 4.82 11.08 -5.92
CA GLY A 117 4.90 11.55 -7.30
C GLY A 117 5.05 10.45 -8.36
N LYS A 118 4.82 9.18 -8.00
CA LYS A 118 4.98 8.04 -8.91
C LYS A 118 3.81 7.06 -8.81
N ASP A 119 3.72 6.17 -9.78
CA ASP A 119 2.88 4.98 -9.68
C ASP A 119 3.65 3.88 -8.94
N ALA A 120 3.14 3.53 -7.76
CA ALA A 120 3.72 2.54 -6.87
C ALA A 120 3.09 1.14 -7.03
N SER A 121 2.29 0.90 -8.07
CA SER A 121 1.55 -0.36 -8.29
C SER A 121 2.44 -1.58 -8.15
N ARG A 122 3.50 -1.68 -8.97
CA ARG A 122 4.37 -2.85 -8.97
C ARG A 122 5.19 -2.94 -7.69
N ALA A 123 5.66 -1.82 -7.16
CA ALA A 123 6.40 -1.78 -5.92
C ALA A 123 5.57 -2.27 -4.72
N LEU A 124 4.29 -1.89 -4.64
CA LEU A 124 3.37 -2.36 -3.60
C LEU A 124 3.03 -3.84 -3.77
N ALA A 125 2.79 -4.28 -5.00
CA ALA A 125 2.53 -5.69 -5.33
C ALA A 125 3.67 -6.61 -4.87
N LYS A 126 4.92 -6.17 -5.10
CA LYS A 126 6.14 -6.92 -4.76
C LYS A 126 6.69 -6.62 -3.37
N MET A 127 6.09 -5.67 -2.64
CA MET A 127 6.63 -5.12 -1.39
C MET A 127 8.09 -4.62 -1.54
N SER A 128 8.39 -4.03 -2.69
CA SER A 128 9.72 -3.58 -3.09
C SER A 128 9.90 -2.08 -2.86
N PHE A 129 11.13 -1.68 -2.54
CA PHE A 129 11.57 -0.29 -2.42
C PHE A 129 12.56 0.09 -3.54
N GLU A 130 12.73 -0.79 -4.53
CA GLU A 130 13.65 -0.56 -5.64
C GLU A 130 13.05 0.39 -6.67
N GLU A 131 13.87 1.31 -7.19
CA GLU A 131 13.41 2.30 -8.18
C GLU A 131 12.88 1.67 -9.47
N LYS A 132 13.42 0.51 -9.86
CA LYS A 132 12.98 -0.26 -11.04
C LYS A 132 11.52 -0.73 -10.93
N ASP A 133 11.01 -0.90 -9.71
CA ASP A 133 9.66 -1.39 -9.44
C ASP A 133 8.67 -0.22 -9.25
N LEU A 134 9.13 1.05 -9.27
CA LEU A 134 8.29 2.25 -9.20
C LEU A 134 7.66 2.58 -10.55
N THR A 135 6.79 1.67 -10.98
CA THR A 135 6.06 1.77 -12.24
C THR A 135 4.62 1.28 -12.05
N GLY A 136 3.73 1.82 -12.88
CA GLY A 136 2.36 1.35 -13.02
C GLY A 136 2.23 0.05 -13.82
N ASP A 137 3.34 -0.48 -14.36
CA ASP A 137 3.32 -1.72 -15.12
C ASP A 137 3.15 -2.96 -14.22
N ILE A 138 1.94 -3.49 -14.24
CA ILE A 138 1.52 -4.72 -13.55
C ILE A 138 1.75 -5.99 -14.39
N SER A 139 2.35 -5.87 -15.58
CA SER A 139 2.67 -7.01 -16.42
C SER A 139 3.70 -7.92 -15.75
N GLY A 140 3.49 -9.23 -15.84
CA GLY A 140 4.40 -10.23 -15.26
C GLY A 140 4.31 -10.39 -13.74
N LEU A 141 3.32 -9.78 -13.08
CA LEU A 141 3.00 -10.06 -11.68
C LEU A 141 2.26 -11.40 -11.55
N GLY A 142 2.63 -12.18 -10.55
CA GLY A 142 1.97 -13.43 -10.19
C GLY A 142 0.63 -13.21 -9.47
N PRO A 143 -0.20 -14.27 -9.32
CA PRO A 143 -1.51 -14.16 -8.66
C PRO A 143 -1.44 -13.59 -7.24
N PHE A 144 -0.44 -13.99 -6.45
CA PHE A 144 -0.24 -13.50 -5.08
C PHE A 144 0.14 -12.01 -5.04
N GLU A 145 0.93 -11.54 -6.00
CA GLU A 145 1.35 -10.13 -6.08
C GLU A 145 0.17 -9.24 -6.50
N LEU A 146 -0.70 -9.74 -7.39
CA LEU A 146 -1.93 -9.06 -7.78
C LEU A 146 -2.93 -8.97 -6.62
N ASP A 147 -3.06 -10.03 -5.82
CA ASP A 147 -3.91 -10.03 -4.62
C ASP A 147 -3.39 -9.03 -3.57
N ALA A 148 -2.07 -9.02 -3.33
CA ALA A 148 -1.43 -8.04 -2.46
C ALA A 148 -1.64 -6.59 -2.96
N LEU A 149 -1.55 -6.35 -4.27
CA LEU A 149 -1.83 -5.04 -4.87
C LEU A 149 -3.29 -4.62 -4.65
N GLN A 150 -4.23 -5.55 -4.79
CA GLN A 150 -5.65 -5.28 -4.55
C GLN A 150 -5.94 -4.93 -3.09
N ASP A 151 -5.31 -5.63 -2.15
CA ASP A 151 -5.38 -5.30 -0.72
C ASP A 151 -4.83 -3.89 -0.43
N TRP A 152 -3.72 -3.53 -1.08
CA TRP A 152 -3.16 -2.18 -0.98
C TRP A 152 -4.10 -1.13 -1.56
N GLU A 153 -4.67 -1.36 -2.75
CA GLU A 153 -5.66 -0.47 -3.35
C GLU A 153 -6.83 -0.22 -2.39
N TYR A 154 -7.38 -1.27 -1.77
CA TYR A 154 -8.48 -1.14 -0.81
C TYR A 154 -8.10 -0.34 0.45
N LYS A 155 -6.91 -0.59 1.00
CA LYS A 155 -6.38 0.19 2.13
C LYS A 155 -6.20 1.66 1.79
N PHE A 156 -5.77 1.96 0.56
CA PHE A 156 -5.61 3.34 0.12
C PHE A 156 -6.95 4.03 -0.16
N MET A 157 -7.91 3.34 -0.79
CA MET A 157 -9.26 3.85 -1.01
C MET A 157 -9.99 4.20 0.29
N SER A 158 -9.76 3.42 1.35
CA SER A 158 -10.38 3.68 2.66
C SER A 158 -9.71 4.80 3.45
N LYS A 159 -8.40 5.02 3.25
CA LYS A 159 -7.61 5.99 4.04
C LYS A 159 -7.43 7.34 3.35
N TYR A 160 -7.32 7.38 2.03
CA TYR A 160 -6.97 8.56 1.26
C TYR A 160 -8.04 8.91 0.23
N VAL A 161 -8.10 10.19 -0.11
CA VAL A 161 -9.03 10.69 -1.12
C VAL A 161 -8.48 10.40 -2.50
N LYS A 162 -9.28 9.74 -3.35
CA LYS A 162 -8.96 9.62 -4.77
C LYS A 162 -9.12 10.98 -5.43
N VAL A 163 -8.05 11.48 -6.02
CA VAL A 163 -8.02 12.81 -6.62
C VAL A 163 -7.95 12.80 -8.14
N GLY A 164 -7.56 11.70 -8.79
CA GLY A 164 -7.46 11.65 -10.25
C GLY A 164 -7.03 10.29 -10.80
N THR A 165 -6.67 10.25 -12.08
CA THR A 165 -6.19 9.03 -12.76
C THR A 165 -4.99 9.32 -13.66
N ILE A 166 -4.14 8.32 -13.91
CA ILE A 166 -3.02 8.40 -14.84
C ILE A 166 -3.52 8.15 -16.27
N LYS A 167 -3.15 9.04 -17.20
CA LYS A 167 -3.35 8.87 -18.65
C LYS A 167 -2.59 7.64 -19.13
N LYS A 168 -3.30 6.54 -19.37
CA LYS A 168 -2.70 5.31 -19.92
C LYS A 168 -2.59 5.44 -21.44
N THR A 169 -1.39 5.59 -21.97
CA THR A 169 -1.15 5.46 -23.41
C THR A 169 -1.14 3.98 -23.77
N VAL A 170 -2.28 3.42 -24.16
CA VAL A 170 -2.39 2.03 -24.60
C VAL A 170 -1.86 1.94 -26.04
N PRO A 171 -0.82 1.13 -26.35
CA PRO A 171 -0.73 0.57 -27.70
C PRO A 171 -1.89 -0.41 -27.83
N VAL A 172 -2.85 -0.04 -28.67
CA VAL A 172 -4.05 -0.81 -29.02
C VAL A 172 -3.69 -2.27 -29.29
N ASN A 173 -4.19 -3.17 -28.45
CA ASN A 173 -4.41 -4.56 -28.87
C ASN A 173 -5.90 -4.67 -29.18
N GLU A 174 -6.23 -4.45 -30.46
CA GLU A 174 -7.55 -4.69 -31.03
C GLU A 174 -7.90 -6.17 -30.86
N GLY A 175 -8.78 -6.44 -29.90
CA GLY A 175 -9.53 -7.68 -29.77
C GLY A 175 -11.00 -7.31 -29.69
N ASP A 176 -11.61 -7.35 -30.88
CA ASP A 176 -13.02 -7.12 -31.23
C ASP A 176 -14.07 -7.55 -30.19
N GLY A 177 -15.14 -6.77 -30.12
CA GLY A 177 -16.28 -6.98 -29.23
C GLY A 177 -17.25 -5.79 -29.24
N GLY A 178 -17.71 -5.40 -30.42
CA GLY A 178 -18.74 -4.37 -30.60
C GLY A 178 -20.06 -4.71 -29.89
N GLY A 179 -20.77 -3.68 -29.45
CA GLY A 179 -22.09 -3.81 -28.83
C GLY A 179 -22.67 -2.48 -28.34
N GLU A 180 -22.81 -1.49 -29.23
CA GLU A 180 -23.78 -0.41 -29.04
C GLU A 180 -25.21 -0.97 -29.09
N ALA A 181 -26.07 -0.54 -28.16
CA ALA A 181 -27.50 -0.43 -28.40
C ALA A 181 -28.15 0.57 -27.43
N SER A 182 -28.55 1.73 -27.96
CA SER A 182 -29.63 2.58 -27.45
C SER A 182 -30.61 2.84 -28.58
N GLY A 183 -31.90 2.62 -28.31
CA GLY A 183 -33.01 3.39 -28.90
C GLY A 183 -33.58 2.96 -30.26
N ALA A 184 -34.69 2.20 -30.20
CA ALA A 184 -35.90 2.19 -31.03
C ALA A 184 -35.89 2.74 -32.48
N THR A 185 -36.47 2.01 -33.45
CA THR A 185 -37.87 2.20 -33.94
C THR A 185 -38.29 1.10 -34.93
N GLU A 186 -39.57 0.73 -34.80
CA GLU A 186 -40.52 -0.12 -35.54
C GLU A 186 -40.33 -0.54 -37.03
N THR A 187 -40.66 -1.83 -37.24
CA THR A 187 -41.42 -2.52 -38.34
C THR A 187 -41.18 -2.16 -39.80
N ASP A 188 -40.81 -3.16 -40.63
CA ASP A 188 -41.77 -3.88 -41.49
C ASP A 188 -41.15 -5.10 -42.23
N ALA A 189 -42.02 -6.04 -42.63
CA ALA A 189 -41.89 -7.11 -43.63
C ALA A 189 -40.98 -8.37 -43.42
N LYS A 190 -41.67 -9.48 -43.08
CA LYS A 190 -41.40 -10.93 -43.27
C LYS A 190 -41.40 -11.32 -44.80
N PRO A 191 -41.32 -12.60 -45.25
CA PRO A 191 -40.54 -13.83 -44.92
C PRO A 191 -39.78 -14.42 -46.14
N ALA A 192 -38.87 -15.38 -45.91
CA ALA A 192 -38.80 -16.71 -46.57
C ALA A 192 -37.50 -17.42 -46.12
N GLU A 193 -37.57 -18.49 -45.33
CA GLU A 193 -37.61 -19.91 -45.79
C GLU A 193 -36.27 -20.36 -46.41
N ASP A 194 -35.52 -21.23 -45.74
CA ASP A 194 -35.45 -22.68 -46.04
C ASP A 194 -34.13 -23.32 -45.56
N GLY A 195 -34.23 -24.54 -45.03
CA GLY A 195 -33.29 -25.62 -45.38
C GLY A 195 -31.91 -25.75 -44.69
N PRO A 196 -31.70 -26.81 -43.87
CA PRO A 196 -30.47 -27.07 -43.10
C PRO A 196 -29.51 -28.05 -43.79
N SER A 197 -28.26 -28.19 -43.34
CA SER A 197 -27.44 -29.39 -43.60
C SER A 197 -26.29 -29.57 -42.58
N GLN A 198 -26.23 -30.77 -42.03
CA GLN A 198 -25.25 -31.34 -41.09
C GLN A 198 -23.98 -31.88 -41.80
N GLY A 199 -22.94 -32.17 -41.01
CA GLY A 199 -21.79 -33.06 -41.36
C GLY A 199 -20.50 -32.64 -40.64
N VAL A 200 -20.11 -33.13 -39.44
CA VAL A 200 -19.47 -34.45 -39.12
C VAL A 200 -18.11 -34.55 -39.86
N VAL A 201 -16.90 -34.79 -39.33
CA VAL A 201 -16.30 -35.54 -38.19
C VAL A 201 -14.83 -35.05 -38.06
N ALA A 202 -14.29 -34.85 -36.85
CA ALA A 202 -13.26 -35.67 -36.15
C ALA A 202 -11.94 -36.00 -36.90
N GLY A 203 -10.81 -35.74 -36.22
CA GLY A 203 -9.47 -36.22 -36.59
C GLY A 203 -8.36 -35.63 -35.73
N THR A 204 -8.09 -36.28 -34.59
CA THR A 204 -6.94 -36.06 -33.68
C THR A 204 -5.76 -36.92 -34.10
N GLU A 205 -4.52 -36.41 -34.01
CA GLU A 205 -3.25 -37.11 -33.76
C GLU A 205 -2.18 -36.03 -33.50
N GLU A 206 -1.74 -35.75 -32.27
CA GLU A 206 -0.69 -36.42 -31.45
C GLU A 206 0.69 -36.63 -32.12
N LYS A 207 1.72 -35.96 -31.58
CA LYS A 207 3.06 -36.50 -31.26
C LYS A 207 3.86 -35.47 -30.42
N SER A 208 4.03 -35.64 -29.10
CA SER A 208 5.10 -36.39 -28.38
C SER A 208 6.52 -35.81 -28.53
N SER A 209 7.10 -35.32 -27.41
CA SER A 209 8.20 -36.02 -26.70
C SER A 209 8.66 -35.27 -25.43
N GLY A 210 8.53 -35.91 -24.26
CA GLY A 210 9.46 -35.74 -23.11
C GLY A 210 10.75 -36.53 -23.37
N ALA A 211 11.77 -36.66 -22.52
CA ALA A 211 12.02 -36.43 -21.09
C ALA A 211 13.57 -36.37 -20.94
N ASP A 212 14.15 -35.57 -20.05
CA ASP A 212 14.65 -35.89 -18.69
C ASP A 212 15.87 -36.84 -18.55
N ALA A 213 16.75 -36.47 -17.60
CA ALA A 213 17.67 -37.28 -16.78
C ALA A 213 19.21 -37.26 -17.01
N LYS A 214 19.91 -36.52 -16.12
CA LYS A 214 20.79 -37.01 -15.00
C LYS A 214 22.34 -37.06 -15.14
N GLU A 215 22.98 -36.65 -14.03
CA GLU A 215 24.38 -36.86 -13.51
C GLU A 215 25.53 -36.22 -14.34
N GLU A 216 26.55 -35.54 -13.78
CA GLU A 216 27.31 -35.63 -12.51
C GLU A 216 27.49 -34.27 -11.78
#